data_AF-B6VKQ7-F1
#
_entry.id   AF-B6VKQ7-F1
#
_cell.length_a   1.000
_cell.length_b   1.000
_cell.length_c   1.000
_cell.angle_alpha   90.00
_cell.angle_beta   90.00
_cell.angle_gamma   90.00
#
_symmetry.space_group_name_H-M   'P 1'
#
loop_
_entity.id
_entity.type
_entity.pdbx_description
1 polymer ?
#
loop_
_entity_poly.entity_id
_entity_poly.type
_entity_poly.pdbx_seq_one_letter_code
_entity_poly.pdbx_strand_id
1 'polypeptide(L)'
;MSFSSKWSRGYLEPKIRELNEISFRFSLKYLSDVRSRNGFFVETNEIINMVNREIDINCLSVDGGIEIIQDEIDNLKKQEFDLLVNKSQQYMIVQK
;
A
#
# COMPACT_ATOMS: atom_id res chain seq x y z
N MET A 1 -3.06 -19.12 -26.95
CA MET A 1 -1.90 -18.22 -26.83
C MET A 1 -1.58 -18.07 -25.35
N SER A 2 -0.49 -18.68 -24.86
CA SER A 2 -0.02 -18.60 -23.48
C SER A 2 1.38 -18.01 -23.51
N PHE A 3 1.46 -16.71 -23.74
CA PHE A 3 2.69 -15.94 -23.61
C PHE A 3 2.42 -14.85 -22.57
N SER A 4 3.29 -14.75 -21.56
CA SER A 4 3.35 -13.64 -20.58
C SER A 4 2.63 -13.77 -19.22
N SER A 5 2.80 -14.87 -18.47
CA SER A 5 2.47 -14.88 -17.03
C SER A 5 3.68 -14.64 -16.12
N LYS A 6 4.88 -15.07 -16.55
CA LYS A 6 6.09 -15.02 -15.72
C LYS A 6 6.84 -13.68 -15.79
N TRP A 7 6.86 -13.05 -16.96
CA TRP A 7 7.52 -11.75 -17.18
C TRP A 7 6.69 -10.59 -16.65
N SER A 8 5.38 -10.65 -16.83
CA SER A 8 4.42 -9.65 -16.38
C SER A 8 4.35 -9.58 -14.83
N ARG A 9 4.35 -10.72 -14.13
CA ARG A 9 4.52 -10.74 -12.66
C ARG A 9 5.82 -10.11 -12.18
N GLY A 10 6.88 -10.17 -12.98
CA GLY A 10 8.16 -9.53 -12.67
C GLY A 10 8.09 -8.00 -12.55
N TYR A 11 7.09 -7.36 -13.16
CA TYR A 11 6.85 -5.91 -13.05
C TYR A 11 5.91 -5.55 -11.90
N LEU A 12 5.04 -6.47 -11.49
CA LEU A 12 4.15 -6.29 -10.34
C LEU A 12 4.89 -6.47 -9.00
N GLU A 13 5.81 -7.43 -8.94
CA GLU A 13 6.54 -7.77 -7.71
C GLU A 13 7.30 -6.59 -7.08
N PRO A 14 8.03 -5.74 -7.83
CA PRO A 14 8.66 -4.54 -7.27
C PRO A 14 7.66 -3.58 -6.61
N LYS A 15 6.45 -3.47 -7.19
CA LYS A 15 5.40 -2.60 -6.66
C LYS A 15 4.74 -3.17 -5.41
N ILE A 16 4.50 -4.48 -5.39
CA ILE A 16 4.09 -5.18 -4.17
C ILE A 16 5.13 -4.99 -3.05
N ARG A 17 6.42 -5.08 -3.38
CA ARG A 17 7.49 -4.86 -2.40
C ARG A 17 7.48 -3.42 -1.86
N GLU A 18 7.33 -2.43 -2.75
CA GLU A 18 7.23 -1.02 -2.37
C GLU A 18 6.03 -0.77 -1.41
N LEU A 19 4.86 -1.32 -1.74
CA LEU A 19 3.67 -1.23 -0.90
C LEU A 19 3.93 -1.84 0.49
N ASN A 20 4.54 -3.02 0.55
CA ASN A 20 4.86 -3.69 1.81
C ASN A 20 5.86 -2.88 2.66
N GLU A 21 6.91 -2.33 2.04
CA GLU A 21 7.91 -1.51 2.73
C GLU A 21 7.30 -0.23 3.33
N ILE A 22 6.46 0.46 2.56
CA ILE A 22 5.75 1.67 3.01
C ILE A 22 4.76 1.32 4.12
N SER A 23 3.96 0.27 3.92
CA SER A 23 2.97 -0.20 4.91
C SER A 23 3.64 -0.58 6.23
N PHE A 24 4.77 -1.30 6.16
CA PHE A 24 5.55 -1.63 7.35
C PHE A 24 6.03 -0.38 8.09
N ARG A 25 6.65 0.57 7.39
CA ARG A 25 7.11 1.84 7.99
C ARG A 25 5.96 2.64 8.59
N PHE A 26 4.85 2.74 7.89
CA PHE A 26 3.65 3.43 8.34
C PHE A 26 3.11 2.81 9.64
N SER A 27 2.96 1.49 9.66
CA SER A 27 2.46 0.74 10.82
C SER A 27 3.33 0.94 12.06
N LEU A 28 4.66 0.94 11.92
CA LEU A 28 5.58 1.13 13.05
C LEU A 28 5.50 2.55 13.61
N LYS A 29 5.31 3.54 12.75
CA LYS A 29 5.35 4.96 13.11
C LYS A 29 4.03 5.46 13.68
N TYR A 30 2.90 4.97 13.16
CA TYR A 30 1.58 5.54 13.44
C TYR A 30 0.62 4.60 14.17
N LEU A 31 0.86 3.28 14.16
CA LEU A 31 0.01 2.32 14.87
C LEU A 31 0.76 1.84 16.12
N SER A 32 0.24 2.14 17.30
CA SER A 32 0.90 1.85 18.58
C SER A 32 0.67 0.42 19.07
N ASP A 33 -0.50 -0.15 18.80
CA ASP A 33 -0.88 -1.49 19.29
C ASP A 33 -0.74 -2.57 18.20
N VAL A 34 -0.47 -3.80 18.67
CA VAL A 34 -0.22 -4.97 17.81
C VAL A 34 -1.47 -5.35 17.01
N ARG A 35 -2.67 -5.16 17.57
CA ARG A 35 -3.91 -5.55 16.90
C ARG A 35 -4.17 -4.66 15.69
N SER A 36 -4.00 -3.36 15.82
CA SER A 36 -4.13 -2.41 14.72
C SER A 36 -3.08 -2.66 13.63
N ARG A 37 -1.82 -2.95 14.01
CA ARG A 37 -0.78 -3.34 13.04
C ARG A 37 -1.15 -4.59 12.25
N ASN A 38 -1.64 -5.62 12.95
CA ASN A 38 -2.05 -6.86 12.30
C ASN A 38 -3.24 -6.64 11.36
N GLY A 39 -4.26 -5.88 11.78
CA GLY A 39 -5.40 -5.53 10.92
C GLY A 39 -4.94 -4.80 9.66
N PHE A 40 -4.07 -3.81 9.81
CA PHE A 40 -3.51 -3.05 8.69
C PHE A 40 -2.72 -3.94 7.70
N PHE A 41 -1.92 -4.90 8.19
CA PHE A 41 -1.22 -5.84 7.32
C PHE A 41 -2.16 -6.85 6.65
N VAL A 42 -3.26 -7.23 7.30
CA VAL A 42 -4.29 -8.06 6.67
C VAL A 42 -4.91 -7.30 5.50
N GLU A 43 -5.33 -6.05 5.70
CA GLU A 43 -5.90 -5.20 4.65
C GLU A 43 -4.92 -5.01 3.47
N THR A 44 -3.65 -4.74 3.77
CA THR A 44 -2.59 -4.61 2.73
C THR A 44 -2.47 -5.89 1.90
N ASN A 45 -2.48 -7.05 2.55
CA ASN A 45 -2.41 -8.35 1.88
C ASN A 45 -3.69 -8.67 1.08
N GLU A 46 -4.85 -8.24 1.56
CA GLU A 46 -6.12 -8.40 0.83
C GLU A 46 -6.10 -7.64 -0.50
N ILE A 47 -5.53 -6.43 -0.53
CA ILE A 47 -5.35 -5.66 -1.78
C ILE A 47 -4.42 -6.42 -2.74
N ILE A 48 -3.27 -6.89 -2.25
CA ILE A 48 -2.31 -7.65 -3.08
C ILE A 48 -2.96 -8.92 -3.64
N ASN A 49 -3.69 -9.66 -2.81
CA ASN A 49 -4.37 -10.88 -3.22
C ASN A 49 -5.50 -10.60 -4.22
N MET A 50 -6.25 -9.51 -4.03
CA MET A 50 -7.28 -9.07 -4.96
C MET A 50 -6.66 -8.76 -6.32
N VAL A 51 -5.61 -7.93 -6.38
CA VAL A 51 -4.94 -7.57 -7.65
C VAL A 51 -4.39 -8.81 -8.37
N ASN A 52 -3.70 -9.69 -7.65
CA ASN A 52 -3.20 -10.93 -8.23
C ASN A 52 -4.32 -11.81 -8.78
N ARG A 53 -5.44 -11.92 -8.05
CA ARG A 53 -6.62 -12.67 -8.48
C ARG A 53 -7.28 -12.06 -9.73
N GLU A 54 -7.40 -10.73 -9.78
CA GLU A 54 -7.98 -10.02 -10.91
C GLU A 54 -7.12 -10.17 -12.18
N ILE A 55 -5.79 -10.21 -12.04
CA ILE A 55 -4.86 -10.48 -13.14
C ILE A 55 -4.94 -11.95 -13.60
N ASP A 56 -4.95 -12.90 -12.65
CA ASP A 56 -4.86 -14.32 -12.96
C ASP A 56 -6.19 -14.91 -13.47
N ILE A 57 -7.32 -14.43 -12.95
CA ILE A 57 -8.65 -15.01 -13.21
C ILE A 57 -9.47 -14.11 -14.14
N ASN A 58 -9.36 -12.79 -14.00
CA ASN A 58 -10.17 -11.85 -14.75
C ASN A 58 -9.35 -11.19 -15.88
N CYS A 59 -9.91 -10.17 -16.54
CA CYS A 59 -9.27 -9.50 -17.67
C CYS A 59 -8.42 -8.28 -17.26
N LEU A 60 -8.00 -8.19 -16.00
CA LEU A 60 -7.15 -7.09 -15.55
C LEU A 60 -5.74 -7.26 -16.13
N SER A 61 -5.24 -6.21 -16.78
CA SER A 61 -3.85 -6.21 -17.24
C SER A 61 -2.91 -6.06 -16.06
N VAL A 62 -1.66 -6.53 -16.22
CA VAL A 62 -0.63 -6.31 -15.19
C VAL A 62 -0.39 -4.82 -14.94
N ASP A 63 -0.43 -3.99 -15.99
CA ASP A 63 -0.31 -2.54 -15.85
C ASP A 63 -1.46 -1.95 -15.02
N GLY A 64 -2.70 -2.43 -15.24
CA GLY A 64 -3.85 -2.04 -14.42
C GLY A 64 -3.70 -2.48 -12.96
N GLY A 65 -3.12 -3.65 -12.71
CA GLY A 65 -2.77 -4.08 -11.35
C GLY A 65 -1.68 -3.23 -10.70
N ILE A 66 -0.67 -2.81 -11.48
CA ILE A 66 0.36 -1.87 -11.04
C ILE A 66 -0.27 -0.52 -10.67
N GLU A 67 -1.20 -0.01 -11.47
CA GLU A 67 -1.93 1.24 -11.19
C GLU A 67 -2.70 1.15 -9.87
N ILE A 68 -3.42 0.06 -9.61
CA ILE A 68 -4.14 -0.13 -8.34
C ILE A 68 -3.19 -0.13 -7.13
N ILE A 69 -2.05 -0.83 -7.23
CA ILE A 69 -1.06 -0.83 -6.15
C ILE A 69 -0.41 0.54 -5.98
N GLN A 70 -0.17 1.26 -7.08
CA GLN A 70 0.38 2.61 -7.06
C GLN A 70 -0.58 3.60 -6.39
N ASP A 71 -1.87 3.50 -6.67
CA ASP A 71 -2.91 4.32 -6.02
C ASP A 71 -2.92 4.10 -4.51
N GLU A 72 -2.78 2.85 -4.05
CA GLU A 72 -2.70 2.55 -2.61
C GLU A 72 -1.43 3.14 -1.97
N ILE A 73 -0.29 3.02 -2.65
CA ILE A 73 0.97 3.65 -2.21
C ILE A 73 0.80 5.16 -2.06
N ASP A 74 0.15 5.82 -3.03
CA ASP A 74 -0.02 7.27 -3.02
C ASP A 74 -1.04 7.72 -1.97
N ASN A 75 -2.08 6.92 -1.72
CA ASN A 75 -2.99 7.11 -0.61
C ASN A 75 -2.26 7.03 0.74
N LEU A 76 -1.39 6.03 0.96
CA LEU A 76 -0.60 5.91 2.18
C LEU A 76 0.36 7.09 2.38
N LYS A 77 1.01 7.57 1.31
CA LYS A 77 1.86 8.78 1.35
C LYS A 77 1.06 10.02 1.72
N LYS A 78 -0.15 10.16 1.15
CA LYS A 78 -1.07 11.26 1.48
C LYS A 78 -1.50 11.22 2.94
N GLN A 79 -1.91 10.05 3.44
CA GLN A 79 -2.25 9.89 4.86
C GLN A 79 -1.07 10.21 5.78
N GLU A 80 0.16 9.79 5.41
CA GLU A 80 1.36 10.15 6.16
C GLU A 80 1.58 11.67 6.20
N PHE A 81 1.40 12.35 5.07
CA PHE A 81 1.50 13.82 5.01
C PHE A 81 0.47 14.50 5.91
N ASP A 82 -0.79 14.08 5.86
CA ASP A 82 -1.87 14.65 6.66
C ASP A 82 -1.61 14.47 8.18
N LEU A 83 -1.08 13.31 8.58
CA LEU A 83 -0.67 13.05 9.97
C LEU A 83 0.48 13.94 10.42
N LEU A 84 1.45 14.23 9.54
CA LEU A 84 2.56 15.13 9.83
C LEU A 84 2.09 16.59 10.00
N VAL A 85 1.20 17.07 9.13
CA VAL A 85 0.61 18.41 9.23
C VAL A 85 -0.22 18.55 10.51
N ASN A 86 -1.02 17.54 10.86
CA ASN A 86 -1.81 17.57 12.09
C ASN A 86 -0.93 17.64 13.34
N LYS A 87 0.19 16.89 13.38
CA LYS A 87 1.16 17.00 14.48
C LYS A 87 1.79 18.39 14.56
N SER A 88 2.19 18.98 13.44
CA SER A 88 2.81 20.32 13.44
C SER A 88 1.83 21.40 13.93
N GLN A 89 0.55 21.31 13.54
CA GLN A 89 -0.50 22.19 14.05
C GLN A 89 -0.71 22.05 15.57
N GLN A 90 -0.72 20.82 16.10
CA GLN A 90 -0.81 20.60 17.55
C GLN A 90 0.35 21.25 18.31
N TYR A 91 1.59 21.12 17.83
CA TYR A 91 2.75 21.77 18.45
C TYR A 91 2.67 23.31 18.40
N MET A 92 2.18 23.89 17.30
CA MET A 92 1.98 25.35 17.21
C MET A 92 0.89 25.88 18.16
N ILE A 93 -0.15 25.11 18.44
CA ILE A 93 -1.22 25.49 19.40
C ILE A 93 -0.70 25.46 20.84
N VAL A 94 0.14 24.49 21.19
CA VAL A 94 0.68 24.32 22.55
C VAL A 94 1.76 25.37 22.88
N GLN A 95 2.42 25.97 21.88
CA GLN A 95 3.42 27.03 22.09
C GLN A 95 2.83 28.44 22.31
N LYS A 96 1.58 28.56 22.79
CA LYS A 96 0.94 29.84 23.10
C LYS A 96 0.94 30.15 24.59
#